data_AF-A0A5C7W6Z6-F1
#
_entry.id   AF-A0A5C7W6Z6-F1
#
_cell.length_a   1.000
_cell.length_b   1.000
_cell.length_c   1.000
_cell.angle_alpha   90.00
_cell.angle_beta   90.00
_cell.angle_gamma   90.00
#
_symmetry.space_group_name_H-M   'P 1'
#
loop_
_entity.id
_entity.type
_entity.pdbx_description
1 polymer ?
#
loop_
_entity_poly.entity_id
_entity_poly.type
_entity_poly.pdbx_seq_one_letter_code
_entity_poly.pdbx_strand_id
1 'polypeptide(L)'
;AGPPSLASCTRDCYAPEQRFSAEQVQTLARGVATALEHLHGRGILHGDLYAHNLLVDGHDCRLSDFGAASFFTPGSHQGAALQRLESRAFGILLEELLQRCPENGLEALWQLQRRCTSSTPHERPNCVEIAAFLQGCA
;
A
#
# COMPACT_ATOMS: atom_id res chain seq x y z
N ALA A 1 1.10 -21.94 6.75
CA ALA A 1 0.17 -20.89 7.21
C ALA A 1 -1.03 -21.56 7.86
N GLY A 2 -1.41 -21.18 9.08
CA GLY A 2 -2.62 -21.69 9.74
C GLY A 2 -3.89 -20.99 9.24
N PRO A 3 -5.10 -21.52 9.53
CA PRO A 3 -6.34 -20.87 9.12
C PRO A 3 -6.49 -19.51 9.82
N PRO A 4 -7.04 -18.49 9.13
CA PRO A 4 -7.26 -17.17 9.71
C PRO A 4 -8.22 -17.24 10.89
N SER A 5 -7.97 -16.42 11.91
CA SER A 5 -8.85 -16.24 13.06
C SER A 5 -9.72 -14.99 12.87
N LEU A 6 -10.83 -14.88 13.62
CA LEU A 6 -11.63 -13.64 13.63
C LEU A 6 -10.82 -12.39 14.09
N ALA A 7 -9.70 -12.58 14.79
CA ALA A 7 -8.78 -11.49 15.17
C ALA A 7 -7.77 -11.11 14.07
N SER A 8 -7.63 -11.96 13.05
CA SER A 8 -6.73 -11.82 11.89
C SER A 8 -7.47 -11.85 10.56
N CYS A 9 -8.81 -11.82 10.55
CA CYS A 9 -9.63 -11.98 9.33
C CYS A 9 -9.38 -10.91 8.26
N THR A 10 -8.68 -9.82 8.59
CA THR A 10 -8.32 -8.74 7.66
C THR A 10 -6.86 -8.28 7.81
N ARG A 11 -6.03 -9.03 8.54
CA ARG A 11 -4.63 -8.65 8.80
C ARG A 11 -3.70 -9.79 8.43
N ASP A 12 -2.69 -9.46 7.65
CA ASP A 12 -1.71 -10.43 7.21
C ASP A 12 -0.93 -11.00 8.41
N CYS A 13 -0.84 -12.33 8.45
CA CYS A 13 -0.12 -13.04 9.49
C CYS A 13 1.35 -13.19 9.10
N TYR A 14 2.18 -12.27 9.58
CA TYR A 14 3.64 -12.41 9.51
C TYR A 14 4.14 -13.33 10.62
N ALA A 15 5.24 -14.05 10.39
CA ALA A 15 5.94 -14.72 11.47
C ALA A 15 6.35 -13.68 12.55
N PRO A 16 6.25 -13.98 13.86
CA PRO A 16 6.59 -13.03 14.92
C PRO A 16 7.99 -12.43 14.80
N GLU A 17 8.93 -13.21 14.26
CA GLU A 17 10.33 -12.84 14.08
C GLU A 17 10.61 -12.14 12.74
N GLN A 18 9.63 -12.04 11.85
CA GLN A 18 9.80 -11.39 10.55
C GLN A 18 10.14 -9.91 10.76
N ARG A 19 11.26 -9.48 10.21
CA ARG A 19 11.69 -8.08 10.17
C ARG A 19 11.97 -7.69 8.72
N PHE A 20 11.87 -6.39 8.44
CA PHE A 20 12.24 -5.82 7.16
C PHE A 20 13.36 -4.80 7.38
N SER A 21 14.30 -4.70 6.45
CA SER A 21 15.23 -3.58 6.40
C SER A 21 14.54 -2.31 5.89
N ALA A 22 15.11 -1.14 6.14
CA ALA A 22 14.59 0.11 5.57
C ALA A 22 14.51 0.04 4.03
N GLU A 23 15.51 -0.57 3.40
CA GLU A 23 15.56 -0.77 1.96
C GLU A 23 14.39 -1.65 1.47
N GLN A 24 14.09 -2.75 2.18
CA GLN A 24 12.96 -3.61 1.84
C GLN A 24 11.64 -2.87 1.98
N VAL A 25 11.42 -2.13 3.08
CA VAL A 25 10.20 -1.34 3.26
C VAL A 25 10.02 -0.33 2.12
N GLN A 26 11.08 0.38 1.76
CA GLN A 26 11.04 1.35 0.65
C GLN A 26 10.77 0.67 -0.69
N THR A 27 11.42 -0.46 -0.96
CA THR A 27 11.25 -1.22 -2.20
C THR A 27 9.83 -1.71 -2.36
N LEU A 28 9.26 -2.31 -1.30
CA LEU A 28 7.87 -2.76 -1.26
C LEU A 28 6.89 -1.59 -1.46
N ALA A 29 7.07 -0.51 -0.70
CA ALA A 29 6.22 0.68 -0.80
C ALA A 29 6.24 1.27 -2.23
N ARG A 30 7.43 1.39 -2.84
CA ARG A 30 7.59 1.87 -4.22
C ARG A 30 6.93 0.94 -5.24
N GLY A 31 7.13 -0.38 -5.10
CA GLY A 31 6.54 -1.37 -5.99
C GLY A 31 5.02 -1.30 -5.99
N VAL A 32 4.42 -1.26 -4.80
CA VAL A 32 2.97 -1.12 -4.65
C VAL A 32 2.46 0.20 -5.20
N ALA A 33 3.09 1.33 -4.85
CA ALA A 33 2.67 2.64 -5.33
C ALA A 33 2.71 2.73 -6.86
N THR A 34 3.76 2.18 -7.49
CA THR A 34 3.92 2.14 -8.95
C THR A 34 2.85 1.25 -9.60
N ALA A 35 2.53 0.11 -8.99
CA ALA A 35 1.47 -0.77 -9.47
C ALA A 35 0.09 -0.07 -9.41
N LEU A 36 -0.23 0.58 -8.29
CA LEU A 36 -1.48 1.34 -8.14
C LEU A 36 -1.57 2.51 -9.12
N GLU A 37 -0.48 3.26 -9.30
CA GLU A 37 -0.41 4.34 -10.29
C GLU A 37 -0.73 3.82 -11.69
N HIS A 38 -0.14 2.69 -12.07
CA HIS A 38 -0.39 2.07 -13.37
C HIS A 38 -1.84 1.64 -13.57
N LEU A 39 -2.46 1.05 -12.53
CA LEU A 39 -3.85 0.60 -12.55
C LEU A 39 -4.82 1.79 -12.59
N HIS A 40 -4.62 2.78 -11.72
CA HIS A 40 -5.48 3.97 -11.65
C HIS A 40 -5.44 4.78 -12.95
N GLY A 41 -4.26 4.88 -13.57
CA GLY A 41 -4.09 5.50 -14.89
C GLY A 41 -4.88 4.81 -16.01
N ARG A 42 -5.29 3.55 -15.80
CA ARG A 42 -6.14 2.75 -16.71
C ARG A 42 -7.60 2.66 -16.27
N GLY A 43 -7.98 3.38 -15.21
CA GLY A 43 -9.34 3.31 -14.66
C GLY A 43 -9.64 1.98 -13.96
N ILE A 44 -8.62 1.33 -13.41
CA ILE A 44 -8.73 0.06 -12.67
C ILE A 44 -8.36 0.30 -11.21
N LEU A 45 -9.20 -0.20 -10.29
CA LEU A 45 -8.88 -0.37 -8.87
C LEU A 45 -8.52 -1.84 -8.63
N HIS A 46 -7.57 -2.09 -7.74
CA HIS A 46 -7.26 -3.45 -7.31
C HIS A 46 -8.38 -4.03 -6.42
N GLY A 47 -8.88 -3.22 -5.48
CA GLY A 47 -9.99 -3.58 -4.59
C GLY A 47 -9.60 -4.42 -3.37
N ASP A 48 -8.46 -5.11 -3.42
CA ASP A 48 -8.00 -6.01 -2.34
C ASP A 48 -6.50 -5.82 -2.03
N LEU A 49 -6.11 -4.62 -1.62
CA LEU A 49 -4.70 -4.29 -1.39
C LEU A 49 -4.24 -4.67 0.03
N TYR A 50 -3.55 -5.81 0.13
CA TYR A 50 -2.97 -6.38 1.36
C TYR A 50 -1.63 -7.07 1.07
N ALA A 51 -0.85 -7.37 2.10
CA ALA A 51 0.47 -7.97 1.93
C ALA A 51 0.44 -9.40 1.38
N HIS A 52 -0.62 -10.19 1.63
CA HIS A 52 -0.75 -11.51 1.02
C HIS A 52 -0.92 -11.46 -0.51
N ASN A 53 -1.35 -10.32 -1.06
CA ASN A 53 -1.45 -10.07 -2.50
C ASN A 53 -0.17 -9.46 -3.09
N LEU A 54 0.91 -9.39 -2.31
CA LEU A 54 2.22 -8.98 -2.79
C LEU A 54 3.11 -10.19 -3.01
N LEU A 55 3.55 -10.35 -4.26
CA LEU A 55 4.59 -11.29 -4.62
C LEU A 55 5.94 -10.57 -4.57
N VAL A 56 6.82 -11.01 -3.69
CA VAL A 56 8.11 -10.38 -3.43
C VAL A 56 9.23 -11.34 -3.78
N ASP A 57 10.16 -10.90 -4.63
CA ASP A 57 11.37 -11.65 -4.99
C ASP A 57 12.59 -10.73 -4.91
N GLY A 58 13.35 -10.83 -3.81
CA GLY A 58 14.50 -9.98 -3.55
C GLY A 58 14.14 -8.49 -3.52
N HIS A 59 14.39 -7.81 -4.64
CA HIS A 59 14.14 -6.37 -4.83
C HIS A 59 12.90 -6.07 -5.70
N ASP A 60 12.19 -7.08 -6.20
CA ASP A 60 10.98 -6.91 -6.99
C ASP A 60 9.72 -7.14 -6.14
N CYS A 61 8.71 -6.29 -6.34
CA CYS A 61 7.39 -6.42 -5.74
C CYS A 61 6.32 -6.34 -6.83
N ARG A 62 5.42 -7.32 -6.87
CA ARG A 62 4.33 -7.42 -7.83
C ARG A 62 3.01 -7.60 -7.10
N LEU A 63 1.98 -6.92 -7.60
CA LEU A 63 0.62 -7.06 -7.11
C LEU A 63 -0.06 -8.25 -7.81
N SER A 64 -0.74 -9.10 -7.04
CA SER A 64 -1.47 -10.28 -7.52
C SER A 64 -2.92 -10.28 -7.04
N ASP A 65 -3.70 -11.22 -7.57
CA ASP A 65 -5.12 -11.42 -7.26
C ASP A 65 -6.05 -10.24 -7.60
N PHE A 66 -6.43 -10.18 -8.87
CA PHE A 66 -7.38 -9.20 -9.38
C PHE A 66 -8.84 -9.67 -9.25
N GLY A 67 -9.15 -10.64 -8.38
CA GLY A 67 -10.50 -11.15 -8.19
C GLY A 67 -11.51 -10.10 -7.70
N ALA A 68 -11.02 -9.08 -6.98
CA ALA A 68 -11.79 -7.93 -6.50
C ALA A 68 -11.64 -6.67 -7.36
N ALA A 69 -10.89 -6.74 -8.47
CA ALA A 69 -10.59 -5.58 -9.29
C ALA A 69 -11.85 -5.03 -9.96
N SER A 70 -11.92 -3.71 -10.08
CA SER A 70 -13.09 -3.02 -10.64
C SER A 70 -12.70 -1.84 -11.51
N PHE A 71 -13.56 -1.52 -12.48
CA PHE A 71 -13.40 -0.33 -13.30
C PHE A 71 -14.02 0.89 -12.64
N PHE A 72 -13.40 2.04 -12.86
CA PHE A 72 -13.96 3.34 -12.52
C PHE A 72 -13.66 4.34 -13.64
N THR A 73 -14.43 5.43 -13.70
CA THR A 73 -14.19 6.51 -14.66
C THR A 73 -13.09 7.45 -14.16
N PRO A 74 -11.91 7.53 -14.81
CA PRO A 74 -10.87 8.47 -14.44
C PRO A 74 -11.36 9.93 -14.53
N GLY A 75 -10.90 10.77 -13.62
CA GLY A 75 -11.30 12.18 -13.55
C GLY A 75 -12.71 12.45 -12.99
N SER A 76 -13.52 11.42 -12.76
CA SER A 76 -14.83 11.58 -12.09
C SER A 76 -14.66 11.78 -10.57
N HIS A 77 -15.62 12.48 -9.95
CA HIS A 77 -15.65 12.62 -8.48
C HIS A 77 -15.70 11.27 -7.75
N GLN A 78 -16.49 10.33 -8.26
CA GLN A 78 -16.58 8.99 -7.70
C GLN A 78 -15.25 8.23 -7.87
N GLY A 79 -14.62 8.30 -9.04
CA GLY A 79 -13.32 7.69 -9.29
C GLY A 79 -12.25 8.23 -8.36
N ALA A 80 -12.20 9.55 -8.16
CA ALA A 80 -11.29 10.16 -7.19
C ALA A 80 -11.53 9.62 -5.77
N ALA A 81 -12.79 9.56 -5.32
CA ALA A 81 -13.13 9.02 -4.00
C ALA A 81 -12.71 7.55 -3.83
N LEU A 82 -12.90 6.72 -4.86
CA LEU A 82 -12.50 5.31 -4.85
C LEU A 82 -10.97 5.16 -4.75
N GLN A 83 -10.18 5.96 -5.48
CA GLN A 83 -8.72 5.94 -5.35
C GLN A 83 -8.26 6.33 -3.93
N ARG A 84 -8.99 7.20 -3.23
CA ARG A 84 -8.70 7.53 -1.82
C ARG A 84 -8.97 6.36 -0.85
N LEU A 85 -9.73 5.34 -1.26
CA LEU A 85 -9.86 4.10 -0.48
C LEU A 85 -8.58 3.25 -0.60
N GLU A 86 -8.03 3.11 -1.82
CA GLU A 86 -6.77 2.38 -2.02
C GLU A 86 -5.57 3.10 -1.42
N SER A 87 -5.59 4.44 -1.40
CA SER A 87 -4.63 5.23 -0.64
C SER A 87 -4.62 4.85 0.85
N ARG A 88 -5.81 4.65 1.45
CA ARG A 88 -5.90 4.19 2.84
C ARG A 88 -5.38 2.77 3.01
N ALA A 89 -5.72 1.86 2.10
CA ALA A 89 -5.21 0.49 2.13
C ALA A 89 -3.68 0.46 2.05
N PHE A 90 -3.09 1.27 1.17
CA PHE A 90 -1.65 1.46 1.07
C PHE A 90 -1.05 1.95 2.40
N GLY A 91 -1.69 2.93 3.05
CA GLY A 91 -1.24 3.42 4.35
C GLY A 91 -1.27 2.35 5.46
N ILE A 92 -2.27 1.47 5.47
CA ILE A 92 -2.35 0.35 6.42
C ILE A 92 -1.21 -0.64 6.15
N LEU A 93 -1.00 -1.03 4.89
CA LEU A 93 0.13 -1.88 4.51
C LEU A 93 1.47 -1.26 4.92
N LEU A 94 1.67 0.03 4.65
CA LEU A 94 2.90 0.74 4.99
C LEU A 94 3.13 0.77 6.51
N GLU A 95 2.07 0.96 7.30
CA GLU A 95 2.14 0.87 8.76
C GLU A 95 2.62 -0.52 9.22
N GLU A 96 2.08 -1.60 8.64
CA GLU A 96 2.48 -2.96 9.00
C GLU A 96 3.95 -3.25 8.71
N LEU A 97 4.46 -2.74 7.58
CA LEU A 97 5.86 -2.84 7.20
C LEU A 97 6.77 -2.03 8.14
N LEU A 98 6.39 -0.79 8.43
CA LEU A 98 7.14 0.11 9.31
C LEU A 98 7.21 -0.40 10.76
N GLN A 99 6.11 -0.94 11.30
CA GLN A 99 6.10 -1.56 12.64
C GLN A 99 7.05 -2.76 12.77
N ARG A 100 7.44 -3.38 11.65
CA ARG A 100 8.35 -4.54 11.58
C ARG A 100 9.76 -4.16 11.12
N CYS A 101 10.04 -2.87 10.97
CA CYS A 101 11.38 -2.37 10.67
C CYS A 101 12.04 -1.87 11.96
N PRO A 102 13.14 -2.51 12.43
CA PRO A 102 13.84 -2.06 13.63
C PRO A 102 14.75 -0.84 13.36
N GLU A 103 14.89 -0.42 12.11
CA GLU A 103 15.80 0.66 11.70
C GLU A 103 15.19 2.04 11.93
N ASN A 104 16.05 3.03 12.22
CA ASN A 104 15.66 4.42 12.42
C ASN A 104 15.65 5.20 11.09
N GLY A 105 15.19 6.46 11.12
CA GLY A 105 15.26 7.35 9.94
C GLY A 105 14.09 7.24 8.97
N LEU A 106 13.02 6.53 9.34
CA LEU A 106 11.83 6.31 8.50
C LEU A 106 10.70 7.33 8.76
N GLU A 107 11.01 8.48 9.38
CA GLU A 107 10.01 9.48 9.76
C GLU A 107 9.22 10.00 8.56
N ALA A 108 9.89 10.17 7.41
CA ALA A 108 9.24 10.56 6.17
C ALA A 108 8.17 9.53 5.73
N LEU A 109 8.46 8.23 5.86
CA LEU A 109 7.50 7.17 5.55
C LEU A 109 6.35 7.13 6.55
N TRP A 110 6.62 7.36 7.85
CA TRP A 110 5.57 7.51 8.86
C TRP A 110 4.67 8.73 8.61
N GLN A 111 5.21 9.83 8.06
CA GLN A 111 4.41 10.98 7.64
C GLN A 111 3.52 10.65 6.43
N LEU A 112 4.08 9.96 5.42
CA LEU A 112 3.30 9.48 4.29
C LEU A 112 2.17 8.54 4.75
N GLN A 113 2.48 7.58 5.62
CA GLN A 113 1.52 6.65 6.20
C GLN A 113 0.34 7.39 6.84
N ARG A 114 0.62 8.35 7.73
CA ARG A 114 -0.41 9.15 8.41
C ARG A 114 -1.31 9.91 7.45
N ARG A 115 -0.74 10.47 6.37
CA ARG A 115 -1.51 11.15 5.31
C ARG A 115 -2.42 10.17 4.58
N CYS A 116 -1.91 8.99 4.23
CA CYS A 116 -2.66 7.93 3.57
C CYS A 116 -3.83 7.42 4.45
N THR A 117 -3.65 7.38 5.77
CA THR A 117 -4.68 6.92 6.71
C THR A 117 -5.56 8.02 7.29
N SER A 118 -5.52 9.27 6.77
CA SER A 118 -6.36 10.36 7.28
C SER A 118 -7.84 9.94 7.37
N SER A 119 -8.50 10.32 8.47
CA SER A 119 -9.94 10.13 8.65
C SER A 119 -10.76 10.91 7.62
N THR A 120 -10.19 11.96 7.05
CA THR A 120 -10.77 12.80 6.00
C THR A 120 -10.33 12.30 4.62
N PRO A 121 -11.20 11.64 3.82
CA PRO A 121 -10.77 10.94 2.60
C PRO A 121 -10.10 11.84 1.54
N HIS A 122 -10.54 13.09 1.41
CA HIS A 122 -10.03 14.00 0.38
C HIS A 122 -8.62 14.54 0.70
N GLU A 123 -8.17 14.47 1.95
CA GLU A 123 -6.81 14.84 2.38
C GLU A 123 -5.77 13.75 2.08
N ARG A 124 -6.21 12.50 1.87
CA ARG A 124 -5.32 11.40 1.54
C ARG A 124 -4.68 11.67 0.18
N PRO A 125 -3.38 11.40 -0.04
CA PRO A 125 -2.75 11.55 -1.35
C PRO A 125 -3.27 10.51 -2.36
N ASN A 126 -3.15 10.77 -3.66
CA ASN A 126 -3.48 9.81 -4.72
C ASN A 126 -2.24 8.97 -5.03
N CYS A 127 -2.39 7.93 -5.85
CA CYS A 127 -1.28 7.05 -6.21
C CYS A 127 -0.10 7.80 -6.85
N VAL A 128 -0.34 8.82 -7.67
CA VAL A 128 0.70 9.65 -8.31
C VAL A 128 1.48 10.44 -7.26
N GLU A 129 0.79 11.08 -6.32
CA GLU A 129 1.41 11.82 -5.22
C GLU A 129 2.21 10.90 -4.28
N ILE A 130 1.71 9.68 -4.03
CA ILE A 130 2.40 8.65 -3.24
C ILE A 130 3.66 8.18 -3.98
N ALA A 131 3.54 7.82 -5.26
CA ALA A 131 4.66 7.35 -6.07
C ALA A 131 5.75 8.41 -6.19
N ALA A 132 5.37 9.67 -6.46
CA ALA A 132 6.31 10.79 -6.51
C ALA A 132 7.04 11.02 -5.18
N PHE A 133 6.33 10.94 -4.05
CA PHE A 133 6.96 11.04 -2.73
C PHE A 133 8.01 9.95 -2.52
N LEU A 134 7.68 8.70 -2.85
CA LEU A 134 8.56 7.55 -2.65
C LEU A 134 9.76 7.51 -3.62
N GLN A 135 9.66 8.15 -4.79
CA GLN A 135 10.79 8.35 -5.70
C GLN A 135 11.76 9.43 -5.19
N GLY A 136 11.27 10.43 -4.43
CA GLY A 136 12.09 11.49 -3.85
C GLY A 136 12.79 11.13 -2.54
N CYS A 137 12.38 10.05 -1.88
CA CYS A 137 13.09 9.47 -0.73
C CYS A 137 14.24 8.59 -1.24
N ALA A 138 15.41 9.20 -1.49
CA ALA A 138 16.68 8.51 -1.73
C ALA A 138 17.57 8.57 -0.48
#